data_AF-A0A523DK76-F1
#
_entry.id   AF-A0A523DK76-F1
#
_cell.length_a   1.000
_cell.length_b   1.000
_cell.length_c   1.000
_cell.angle_alpha   90.00
_cell.angle_beta   90.00
_cell.angle_gamma   90.00
#
_symmetry.space_group_name_H-M   'P 1'
#
loop_
_entity.id
_entity.type
_entity.pdbx_description
1 polymer ?
#
loop_
_entity_poly.entity_id
_entity_poly.type
_entity_poly.pdbx_seq_one_letter_code
_entity_poly.pdbx_strand_id
1 'polypeptide(L)'
;MQRLPNAAGLTPRAAHRVSPGGVAAAVLGVALFVYYVQRVGVGEIATGIGRLGWLFLVVVALGGLRFAVRGMAWRGCLEGAHRLTPGRAFQAVVAGDTLGNLTPLSLLISEPAKALFVRDREPVSRTLAALAIENLFYTLSAALVIAGGALALVLRLRTVDTWWLASVGLVAALIVLISLVHAVIWRQMRVASKLVELVGRRRLAPRLVARWAERVRRVEDRVYALYPREPGRLVRLACWELSFHALAILEIYIVLSRISDIAPTLLDAFVFESTNRFITTLFKPVPMRIGVDEAGTAALAEQLGFGTAAGVTLAIVRKARMLVWMTAGVGLLVRRGLSVRRAIADAGTARVATRQDELAGGATRGAAVVVMARSPEGRRPPKTRLAGVLPDEHDRRRLYAAFLADVVAGCGMIDGVTVRVAYTEDGGTSGFVKAGVGADQLMPQRGADLGDRERGVFEDLFRDGFSPVVMIGSDLPTLPAQRVVEALDRLRASDDRVVLGPANDGGYYLIGLAARPGHAAVPDLFTGIRWSTAWARADTVAAADRCGLRVDLLGDWYDVDDEASLTRLRAELATEDGARRAPATTRVLEEIFRD
;
A
#
# COMPACT_ATOMS: atom_id res chain seq x y z
N MET A 1 26.06 -36.35 31.73
CA MET A 1 24.60 -36.50 31.89
C MET A 1 24.00 -35.16 32.27
N GLN A 2 23.40 -34.44 31.32
CA GLN A 2 22.32 -33.47 31.58
C GLN A 2 21.64 -33.21 30.23
N ARG A 3 20.37 -33.62 30.15
CA ARG A 3 19.54 -33.56 28.95
C ARG A 3 19.08 -32.12 28.73
N LEU A 4 19.23 -31.63 27.49
CA LEU A 4 18.57 -30.43 26.99
C LEU A 4 17.04 -30.60 27.06
N PRO A 5 16.26 -29.57 27.43
CA PRO A 5 14.80 -29.62 27.31
C PRO A 5 14.37 -29.47 25.84
N ASN A 6 13.45 -30.34 25.43
CA ASN A 6 12.78 -30.37 24.13
C ASN A 6 12.21 -29.00 23.72
N ALA A 7 12.68 -28.50 22.57
CA ALA A 7 11.99 -27.49 21.77
C ALA A 7 10.83 -28.14 21.00
N ALA A 8 9.71 -28.40 21.69
CA ALA A 8 8.47 -28.82 21.06
C ALA A 8 7.32 -28.00 21.66
N GLY A 9 6.87 -26.96 20.95
CA GLY A 9 5.71 -26.19 21.38
C GLY A 9 5.57 -24.78 20.84
N LEU A 10 5.66 -24.56 19.52
CA LEU A 10 5.14 -23.33 18.91
C LEU A 10 4.29 -23.67 17.69
N THR A 11 3.08 -24.17 17.94
CA THR A 11 2.01 -24.12 16.95
C THR A 11 1.42 -22.70 16.91
N PRO A 12 1.35 -22.01 15.76
CA PRO A 12 0.60 -20.77 15.65
C PRO A 12 -0.90 -21.10 15.52
N ARG A 13 -1.61 -21.22 16.64
CA ARG A 13 -3.08 -21.14 16.68
C ARG A 13 -3.50 -19.83 17.35
N ALA A 14 -3.29 -18.71 16.68
CA ALA A 14 -4.02 -17.49 17.00
C ALA A 14 -5.42 -17.59 16.36
N ALA A 15 -6.36 -18.23 17.06
CA ALA A 15 -7.76 -18.25 16.67
C ALA A 15 -8.30 -16.80 16.60
N HIS A 16 -8.82 -16.41 15.44
CA HIS A 16 -9.53 -15.16 15.21
C HIS A 16 -10.68 -14.99 16.23
N ARG A 17 -10.47 -14.19 17.28
CA ARG A 17 -11.58 -13.81 18.16
C ARG A 17 -12.38 -12.69 17.53
N VAL A 18 -13.60 -13.00 17.10
CA VAL A 18 -14.63 -12.02 16.75
C VAL A 18 -14.89 -11.14 17.98
N SER A 19 -14.92 -9.81 17.84
CA SER A 19 -15.16 -8.95 18.99
C SER A 19 -16.60 -9.17 19.49
N PRO A 20 -16.83 -9.31 20.81
CA PRO A 20 -18.17 -9.51 21.37
C PRO A 20 -19.16 -8.41 20.94
N GLY A 21 -18.68 -7.16 20.86
CA GLY A 21 -19.49 -6.03 20.38
C GLY A 21 -19.90 -6.13 18.90
N GLY A 22 -19.06 -6.72 18.04
CA GLY A 22 -19.40 -6.94 16.63
C GLY A 22 -20.46 -8.02 16.46
N VAL A 23 -20.41 -9.09 17.27
CA VAL A 23 -21.45 -10.13 17.31
C VAL A 23 -22.77 -9.56 17.81
N ALA A 24 -22.75 -8.79 18.90
CA ALA A 24 -23.95 -8.15 19.45
C ALA A 24 -24.62 -7.21 18.44
N ALA A 25 -23.83 -6.36 17.74
CA ALA A 25 -24.35 -5.47 16.71
C ALA A 25 -24.95 -6.23 15.52
N ALA A 26 -24.33 -7.35 15.09
CA ALA A 26 -24.85 -8.19 14.02
C ALA A 26 -26.17 -8.88 14.41
N VAL A 27 -26.26 -9.43 15.63
CA VAL A 27 -27.49 -10.05 16.16
C VAL A 27 -28.61 -9.02 16.25
N LEU A 28 -28.33 -7.84 16.80
CA LEU A 28 -29.30 -6.75 16.90
C LEU A 28 -29.78 -6.28 15.51
N GLY A 29 -28.86 -6.17 14.55
CA GLY A 29 -29.20 -5.82 13.16
C GLY A 29 -30.10 -6.87 12.50
N VAL A 30 -29.82 -8.16 12.69
CA VAL A 30 -30.67 -9.24 12.18
C VAL A 30 -32.04 -9.23 12.86
N ALA A 31 -32.11 -9.04 14.17
CA ALA A 31 -33.38 -8.93 14.89
C ALA A 31 -34.22 -7.75 14.39
N LEU A 32 -33.59 -6.58 14.17
CA LEU A 32 -34.24 -5.40 13.63
C LEU A 32 -34.75 -5.62 12.19
N PHE A 33 -33.97 -6.32 11.35
CA PHE A 33 -34.39 -6.71 10.02
C PHE A 33 -35.64 -7.61 10.05
N VAL A 34 -35.60 -8.66 10.88
CA VAL A 34 -36.73 -9.60 11.04
C VAL A 34 -37.97 -8.86 11.52
N TYR A 35 -37.83 -7.95 12.50
CA TYR A 35 -38.93 -7.14 13.02
C TYR A 35 -39.62 -6.32 11.91
N TYR A 36 -38.86 -5.60 11.08
CA TYR A 36 -39.46 -4.79 10.01
C TYR A 36 -40.08 -5.63 8.89
N VAL A 37 -39.46 -6.77 8.54
CA VAL A 37 -40.03 -7.72 7.56
C VAL A 37 -41.34 -8.31 8.08
N GLN A 38 -41.41 -8.67 9.36
CA GLN A 38 -42.64 -9.17 9.99
C GLN A 38 -43.71 -8.10 10.14
N ARG A 39 -43.32 -6.86 10.49
CA ARG A 39 -44.25 -5.73 10.66
C ARG A 39 -44.95 -5.34 9.35
N VAL A 40 -44.23 -5.38 8.23
CA VAL A 40 -44.81 -5.11 6.91
C VAL A 40 -45.50 -6.36 6.34
N GLY A 41 -44.96 -7.54 6.60
CA GLY A 41 -45.43 -8.79 6.03
C GLY A 41 -44.73 -9.12 4.70
N VAL A 42 -44.35 -10.39 4.56
CA VAL A 42 -43.60 -10.87 3.38
C VAL A 42 -44.41 -10.74 2.09
N GLY A 43 -45.75 -10.89 2.16
CA GLY A 43 -46.64 -10.78 0.99
C GLY A 43 -46.65 -9.39 0.38
N GLU A 44 -46.69 -8.33 1.20
CA GLU A 44 -46.65 -6.94 0.72
C GLU A 44 -45.30 -6.61 0.09
N ILE A 45 -44.20 -7.02 0.73
CA ILE A 45 -42.84 -6.84 0.20
C ILE A 45 -42.70 -7.58 -1.14
N ALA A 46 -43.15 -8.83 -1.22
CA ALA A 46 -43.11 -9.63 -2.45
C ALA A 46 -43.93 -8.99 -3.56
N THR A 47 -45.10 -8.42 -3.24
CA THR A 47 -45.95 -7.70 -4.20
C THR A 47 -45.23 -6.44 -4.70
N GLY A 48 -44.60 -5.66 -3.81
CA GLY A 48 -43.81 -4.49 -4.17
C GLY A 48 -42.62 -4.83 -5.07
N ILE A 49 -41.89 -5.91 -4.79
CA ILE A 49 -40.81 -6.41 -5.65
C ILE A 49 -41.38 -6.91 -6.99
N GLY A 50 -42.53 -7.59 -6.98
CA GLY A 50 -43.23 -8.05 -8.17
C GLY A 50 -43.62 -6.91 -9.11
N ARG A 51 -44.09 -5.78 -8.58
CA ARG A 51 -44.38 -4.55 -9.35
C ARG A 51 -43.16 -3.98 -10.05
N LEU A 52 -41.95 -4.18 -9.51
CA LEU A 52 -40.70 -3.72 -10.12
C LEU A 52 -40.36 -4.54 -11.38
N GLY A 53 -40.59 -5.85 -11.36
CA GLY A 53 -40.37 -6.74 -12.50
C GLY A 53 -38.99 -6.56 -13.17
N TRP A 54 -38.97 -6.45 -14.49
CA TRP A 54 -37.73 -6.27 -15.28
C TRP A 54 -37.00 -4.95 -15.02
N LEU A 55 -37.65 -3.94 -14.42
CA LEU A 55 -36.97 -2.69 -14.05
C LEU A 55 -35.90 -2.91 -12.98
N PHE A 56 -35.95 -4.04 -12.26
CA PHE A 56 -34.84 -4.43 -11.40
C PHE A 56 -33.50 -4.53 -12.16
N LEU A 57 -33.50 -4.92 -13.44
CA LEU A 57 -32.28 -4.94 -14.26
C LEU A 57 -31.74 -3.52 -14.49
N VAL A 58 -32.62 -2.52 -14.65
CA VAL A 58 -32.22 -1.10 -14.74
C VAL A 58 -31.59 -0.65 -13.44
N VAL A 59 -32.18 -1.04 -12.30
CA VAL A 59 -31.62 -0.78 -10.96
C VAL A 59 -30.22 -1.41 -10.83
N VAL A 60 -30.04 -2.66 -11.27
CA VAL A 60 -28.72 -3.32 -11.33
C VAL A 60 -27.73 -2.56 -12.22
N ALA A 61 -28.15 -2.12 -13.41
CA ALA A 61 -27.33 -1.36 -14.34
C ALA A 61 -26.89 -0.01 -13.77
N LEU A 62 -27.80 0.73 -13.11
CA LEU A 62 -27.48 1.98 -12.41
C LEU A 62 -26.45 1.76 -11.30
N GLY A 63 -26.57 0.66 -10.55
CA GLY A 63 -25.56 0.23 -9.58
C GLY A 63 -24.18 0.00 -10.20
N GLY A 64 -24.14 -0.63 -11.38
CA GLY A 64 -22.91 -0.83 -12.14
C GLY A 64 -22.30 0.49 -12.62
N LEU A 65 -23.12 1.38 -13.17
CA LEU A 65 -22.67 2.68 -13.64
C LEU A 65 -22.07 3.51 -12.49
N ARG A 66 -22.63 3.42 -11.28
CA ARG A 66 -22.05 4.04 -10.08
C ARG A 66 -20.65 3.52 -9.76
N PHE A 67 -20.40 2.22 -9.87
CA PHE A 67 -19.05 1.67 -9.72
C PHE A 67 -18.10 2.14 -10.82
N ALA A 68 -18.59 2.26 -12.07
CA ALA A 68 -17.80 2.75 -13.19
C ALA A 68 -17.39 4.22 -12.99
N VAL A 69 -18.32 5.06 -12.56
CA VAL A 69 -18.09 6.47 -12.23
C VAL A 69 -17.02 6.61 -11.15
N ARG A 70 -17.11 5.85 -10.04
CA ARG A 70 -16.06 5.84 -9.01
C ARG A 70 -14.71 5.33 -9.54
N GLY A 71 -14.73 4.31 -10.40
CA GLY A 71 -13.52 3.84 -11.06
C GLY A 71 -12.86 4.91 -11.93
N MET A 72 -13.65 5.74 -12.63
CA MET A 72 -13.16 6.86 -13.43
C MET A 72 -12.67 8.03 -12.58
N ALA A 73 -13.35 8.34 -11.48
CA ALA A 73 -12.90 9.32 -10.48
C ALA A 73 -11.52 8.95 -9.95
N TRP A 74 -11.37 7.71 -9.47
CA TRP A 74 -10.11 7.18 -8.98
C TRP A 74 -9.01 7.20 -10.04
N ARG A 75 -9.32 6.78 -11.27
CA ARG A 75 -8.36 6.83 -12.39
C ARG A 75 -7.91 8.26 -12.68
N GLY A 76 -8.80 9.25 -12.58
CA GLY A 76 -8.48 10.67 -12.76
C GLY A 76 -7.49 11.24 -11.74
N CYS A 77 -7.32 10.57 -10.59
CA CYS A 77 -6.33 10.90 -9.57
C CYS A 77 -4.92 10.36 -9.87
N LEU A 78 -4.74 9.46 -10.85
CA LEU A 78 -3.43 8.91 -11.23
C LEU A 78 -2.74 9.80 -12.30
N GLU A 79 -1.54 10.31 -12.03
CA GLU A 79 -0.79 11.21 -12.95
C GLU A 79 0.23 10.49 -13.84
N GLY A 80 0.12 10.55 -15.17
CA GLY A 80 1.14 10.01 -16.11
C GLY A 80 0.56 9.13 -17.23
N ALA A 81 1.43 8.62 -18.12
CA ALA A 81 1.07 7.82 -19.29
C ALA A 81 0.54 6.42 -18.91
N HIS A 82 -0.77 6.34 -18.64
CA HIS A 82 -1.70 5.23 -18.78
C HIS A 82 -1.19 3.78 -18.58
N ARG A 83 -1.47 3.16 -17.42
CA ARG A 83 -1.52 1.68 -17.28
C ARG A 83 -2.83 1.11 -16.73
N LEU A 84 -3.69 1.91 -16.07
CA LEU A 84 -4.99 1.45 -15.55
C LEU A 84 -6.16 1.71 -16.52
N THR A 85 -6.66 0.65 -17.16
CA THR A 85 -7.83 0.70 -18.06
C THR A 85 -9.13 0.93 -17.28
N PRO A 86 -10.19 1.53 -17.87
CA PRO A 86 -11.50 1.72 -17.22
C PRO A 86 -12.07 0.42 -16.65
N GLY A 87 -12.00 -0.68 -17.40
CA GLY A 87 -12.52 -1.97 -16.97
C GLY A 87 -11.83 -2.53 -15.73
N ARG A 88 -10.51 -2.35 -15.61
CA ARG A 88 -9.75 -2.76 -14.41
C ARG A 88 -10.07 -1.89 -13.21
N ALA A 89 -10.25 -0.59 -13.40
CA ALA A 89 -10.67 0.32 -12.33
C ALA A 89 -12.07 -0.07 -11.81
N PHE A 90 -13.01 -0.32 -12.73
CA PHE A 90 -14.34 -0.83 -12.40
C PHE A 90 -14.29 -2.14 -11.60
N GLN A 91 -13.57 -3.14 -12.09
CA GLN A 91 -13.42 -4.43 -11.42
C GLN A 91 -12.82 -4.30 -10.02
N ALA A 92 -11.80 -3.44 -9.87
CA ALA A 92 -11.18 -3.17 -8.57
C ALA A 92 -12.17 -2.54 -7.59
N VAL A 93 -12.96 -1.56 -8.03
CA VAL A 93 -13.99 -0.92 -7.20
C VAL A 93 -15.06 -1.93 -6.76
N VAL A 94 -15.55 -2.78 -7.67
CA VAL A 94 -16.53 -3.83 -7.36
C VAL A 94 -15.94 -4.84 -6.35
N ALA A 95 -14.69 -5.27 -6.55
CA ALA A 95 -14.01 -6.18 -5.63
C ALA A 95 -13.79 -5.56 -4.24
N GLY A 96 -13.38 -4.29 -4.19
CA GLY A 96 -13.20 -3.54 -2.95
C GLY A 96 -14.50 -3.31 -2.18
N ASP A 97 -15.58 -2.95 -2.88
CA ASP A 97 -16.91 -2.78 -2.28
C ASP A 97 -17.44 -4.09 -1.69
N THR A 98 -17.22 -5.21 -2.41
CA THR A 98 -17.59 -6.56 -1.94
C THR A 98 -16.92 -6.89 -0.61
N LEU A 99 -15.60 -6.71 -0.51
CA LEU A 99 -14.87 -6.97 0.73
C LEU A 99 -15.25 -6.01 1.86
N GLY A 100 -15.57 -4.76 1.51
CA GLY A 100 -16.10 -3.77 2.43
C GLY A 100 -17.44 -4.19 3.06
N ASN A 101 -18.36 -4.74 2.27
CA ASN A 101 -19.68 -5.12 2.74
C ASN A 101 -19.72 -6.46 3.48
N LEU A 102 -18.80 -7.38 3.18
CA LEU A 102 -18.70 -8.70 3.83
C LEU A 102 -18.02 -8.67 5.21
N THR A 103 -17.30 -7.61 5.54
CA THR A 103 -16.48 -7.56 6.75
C THR A 103 -16.87 -6.40 7.68
N PRO A 104 -16.88 -6.61 9.00
CA PRO A 104 -17.10 -5.52 9.97
C PRO A 104 -15.92 -4.52 10.02
N LEU A 105 -14.84 -4.80 9.29
CA LEU A 105 -13.66 -3.95 9.13
C LEU A 105 -13.69 -3.21 7.77
N SER A 106 -14.88 -2.84 7.32
CA SER A 106 -15.15 -2.29 6.00
C SER A 106 -14.19 -1.18 5.57
N LEU A 107 -13.83 -0.25 6.47
CA LEU A 107 -12.91 0.86 6.20
C LEU A 107 -11.46 0.44 5.97
N LEU A 108 -11.02 -0.64 6.65
CA LEU A 108 -9.62 -1.07 6.69
C LEU A 108 -9.29 -2.07 5.58
N ILE A 109 -10.31 -2.69 4.97
CA ILE A 109 -10.14 -3.75 3.98
C ILE A 109 -10.57 -3.29 2.58
N SER A 110 -11.63 -2.48 2.44
CA SER A 110 -12.19 -2.14 1.11
C SER A 110 -11.23 -1.36 0.22
N GLU A 111 -10.55 -0.35 0.76
CA GLU A 111 -9.67 0.54 -0.02
C GLU A 111 -8.33 -0.13 -0.35
N PRO A 112 -7.62 -0.78 0.61
CA PRO A 112 -6.42 -1.54 0.28
C PRO A 112 -6.70 -2.69 -0.69
N ALA A 113 -7.88 -3.32 -0.63
CA ALA A 113 -8.25 -4.36 -1.57
C ALA A 113 -8.30 -3.86 -3.03
N LYS A 114 -8.79 -2.64 -3.29
CA LYS A 114 -8.77 -2.04 -4.65
C LYS A 114 -7.33 -1.90 -5.16
N ALA A 115 -6.42 -1.41 -4.32
CA ALA A 115 -5.01 -1.23 -4.65
C ALA A 115 -4.30 -2.57 -4.87
N LEU A 116 -4.53 -3.55 -3.99
CA LEU A 116 -3.99 -4.91 -4.12
C LEU A 116 -4.52 -5.63 -5.36
N PHE A 117 -5.78 -5.37 -5.73
CA PHE A 117 -6.35 -5.91 -6.95
C PHE A 117 -5.51 -5.44 -8.15
N VAL A 118 -5.13 -4.16 -8.26
CA VAL A 118 -4.42 -3.65 -9.45
C VAL A 118 -2.88 -3.66 -9.35
N ARG A 119 -2.32 -4.35 -8.34
CA ARG A 119 -0.87 -4.34 -8.02
C ARG A 119 0.06 -4.81 -9.16
N ASP A 120 -0.49 -5.60 -10.09
CA ASP A 120 0.19 -6.10 -11.29
C ASP A 120 0.38 -5.04 -12.37
N ARG A 121 -0.34 -3.91 -12.28
CA ARG A 121 -0.31 -2.83 -13.28
C ARG A 121 0.22 -1.52 -12.73
N GLU A 122 -0.07 -1.23 -11.47
CA GLU A 122 0.32 0.00 -10.81
C GLU A 122 0.83 -0.28 -9.38
N PRO A 123 1.90 0.40 -8.94
CA PRO A 123 2.39 0.28 -7.57
C PRO A 123 1.31 0.58 -6.52
N VAL A 124 1.31 -0.20 -5.44
CA VAL A 124 0.34 -0.07 -4.33
C VAL A 124 0.43 1.31 -3.65
N SER A 125 1.63 1.87 -3.53
CA SER A 125 1.87 3.19 -2.94
C SER A 125 1.15 4.32 -3.69
N ARG A 126 1.22 4.31 -5.02
CA ARG A 126 0.59 5.30 -5.90
C ARG A 126 -0.94 5.13 -5.93
N THR A 127 -1.40 3.89 -6.02
CA THR A 127 -2.84 3.59 -6.07
C THR A 127 -3.55 3.89 -4.75
N LEU A 128 -2.93 3.60 -3.61
CA LEU A 128 -3.47 3.97 -2.28
C LEU A 128 -3.58 5.48 -2.10
N ALA A 129 -2.58 6.25 -2.54
CA ALA A 129 -2.63 7.70 -2.41
C ALA A 129 -3.67 8.34 -3.34
N ALA A 130 -3.82 7.83 -4.57
CA ALA A 130 -4.91 8.21 -5.45
C ALA A 130 -6.30 7.85 -4.88
N LEU A 131 -6.44 6.70 -4.21
CA LEU A 131 -7.67 6.33 -3.48
C LEU A 131 -7.94 7.25 -2.29
N ALA A 132 -6.90 7.75 -1.61
CA ALA A 132 -7.09 8.70 -0.51
C ALA A 132 -7.69 10.02 -1.01
N ILE A 133 -7.24 10.50 -2.17
CA ILE A 133 -7.79 11.71 -2.81
C ILE A 133 -9.22 11.45 -3.30
N GLU A 134 -9.47 10.36 -4.02
CA GLU A 134 -10.84 10.02 -4.46
C GLU A 134 -11.79 9.93 -3.26
N ASN A 135 -11.41 9.22 -2.18
CA ASN A 135 -12.25 9.11 -0.99
C ASN A 135 -12.47 10.44 -0.28
N LEU A 136 -11.51 11.38 -0.32
CA LEU A 136 -11.71 12.73 0.19
C LEU A 136 -12.82 13.43 -0.60
N PHE A 137 -12.76 13.44 -1.94
CA PHE A 137 -13.79 14.06 -2.78
C PHE A 137 -15.15 13.38 -2.64
N TYR A 138 -15.17 12.04 -2.56
CA TYR A 138 -16.37 11.27 -2.26
C TYR A 138 -16.97 11.68 -0.90
N THR A 139 -16.15 11.85 0.14
CA THR A 139 -16.62 12.23 1.48
C THR A 139 -17.16 13.66 1.50
N LEU A 140 -16.48 14.60 0.83
CA LEU A 140 -16.93 15.99 0.73
C LEU A 140 -18.26 16.09 -0.04
N SER A 141 -18.38 15.38 -1.17
CA SER A 141 -19.63 15.34 -1.95
C SER A 141 -20.78 14.68 -1.18
N ALA A 142 -20.51 13.58 -0.45
CA ALA A 142 -21.50 12.94 0.41
C ALA A 142 -21.97 13.87 1.53
N ALA A 143 -21.06 14.62 2.15
CA ALA A 143 -21.41 15.61 3.16
C ALA A 143 -22.33 16.70 2.59
N LEU A 144 -22.05 17.21 1.37
CA LEU A 144 -22.92 18.17 0.69
C LEU A 144 -24.32 17.60 0.43
N VAL A 145 -24.42 16.34 0.00
CA VAL A 145 -25.71 15.65 -0.20
C VAL A 145 -26.45 15.48 1.14
N ILE A 146 -25.75 15.15 2.22
CA ILE A 146 -26.34 15.05 3.56
C ILE A 146 -26.91 16.40 4.00
N ALA A 147 -26.12 17.47 3.91
CA ALA A 147 -26.55 18.81 4.33
C ALA A 147 -27.67 19.36 3.44
N GLY A 148 -27.54 19.22 2.11
CA GLY A 148 -28.57 19.61 1.16
C GLY A 148 -29.88 18.85 1.38
N GLY A 149 -29.81 17.55 1.69
CA GLY A 149 -31.00 16.76 1.97
C GLY A 149 -31.65 17.06 3.32
N ALA A 150 -30.87 17.45 4.34
CA ALA A 150 -31.43 17.98 5.59
C ALA A 150 -32.25 19.26 5.35
N LEU A 151 -31.72 20.18 4.53
CA LEU A 151 -32.46 21.36 4.09
C LEU A 151 -33.70 20.99 3.26
N ALA A 152 -33.56 20.07 2.30
CA ALA A 152 -34.66 19.57 1.49
C ALA A 152 -35.78 18.92 2.33
N LEU A 153 -35.42 18.20 3.40
CA LEU A 153 -36.37 17.58 4.32
C LEU A 153 -37.19 18.63 5.07
N VAL A 154 -36.55 19.69 5.59
CA VAL A 154 -37.25 20.81 6.26
C VAL A 154 -38.20 21.51 5.30
N LEU A 155 -37.77 21.75 4.06
CA LEU A 155 -38.62 22.33 3.01
C LEU A 155 -39.81 21.41 2.66
N ARG A 156 -39.56 20.09 2.58
CA ARG A 156 -40.57 19.09 2.24
C ARG A 156 -41.64 18.91 3.33
N LEU A 157 -41.24 18.97 4.60
CA LEU A 157 -42.12 18.86 5.76
C LEU A 157 -42.81 20.19 6.13
N ARG A 158 -42.46 21.30 5.46
CA ARG A 158 -43.00 22.65 5.73
C ARG A 158 -42.90 23.08 7.19
N THR A 159 -41.91 22.60 7.93
CA THR A 159 -41.61 23.04 9.30
C THR A 159 -40.79 24.33 9.26
N VAL A 160 -41.41 25.41 8.77
CA VAL A 160 -40.74 26.67 8.39
C VAL A 160 -40.43 27.56 9.61
N ASP A 161 -40.99 27.33 10.79
CA ASP A 161 -40.89 28.34 11.86
C ASP A 161 -39.70 28.16 12.83
N THR A 162 -39.01 27.01 12.85
CA THR A 162 -37.98 26.76 13.89
C THR A 162 -36.65 26.17 13.38
N TRP A 163 -36.65 25.32 12.36
CA TRP A 163 -35.45 24.53 11.99
C TRP A 163 -34.78 24.93 10.68
N TRP A 164 -35.39 25.84 9.91
CA TRP A 164 -34.83 26.26 8.62
C TRP A 164 -33.55 27.09 8.78
N LEU A 165 -33.49 28.02 9.75
CA LEU A 165 -32.26 28.77 10.06
C LEU A 165 -31.11 27.83 10.43
N ALA A 166 -31.38 26.84 11.28
CA ALA A 166 -30.40 25.84 11.68
C ALA A 166 -29.91 25.00 10.48
N SER A 167 -30.81 24.65 9.56
CA SER A 167 -30.47 23.88 8.36
C SER A 167 -29.66 24.69 7.35
N VAL A 168 -30.02 25.95 7.11
CA VAL A 168 -29.24 26.88 6.28
C VAL A 168 -27.87 27.14 6.91
N GLY A 169 -27.82 27.33 8.23
CA GLY A 169 -26.57 27.49 8.98
C GLY A 169 -25.66 26.27 8.88
N LEU A 170 -26.22 25.05 8.97
CA LEU A 170 -25.47 23.80 8.79
C LEU A 170 -24.88 23.69 7.37
N VAL A 171 -25.67 23.99 6.34
CA VAL A 171 -25.20 23.97 4.95
C VAL A 171 -24.09 25.00 4.75
N ALA A 172 -24.27 26.23 5.23
CA ALA A 172 -23.27 27.29 5.14
C ALA A 172 -21.98 26.90 5.89
N ALA A 173 -22.09 26.37 7.11
CA ALA A 173 -20.96 25.90 7.90
C ALA A 173 -20.20 24.77 7.18
N LEU A 174 -20.91 23.86 6.52
CA LEU A 174 -20.30 22.78 5.75
C LEU A 174 -19.60 23.30 4.49
N ILE A 175 -20.19 24.26 3.77
CA ILE A 175 -19.53 24.92 2.62
C ILE A 175 -18.23 25.60 3.07
N VAL A 176 -18.26 26.33 4.19
CA VAL A 176 -17.07 26.95 4.78
C VAL A 176 -16.04 25.89 5.16
N LEU A 177 -16.45 24.80 5.82
CA LEU A 177 -15.57 23.70 6.20
C LEU A 177 -14.91 23.03 4.97
N ILE A 178 -15.69 22.73 3.93
CA ILE A 178 -15.19 22.15 2.68
C ILE A 178 -14.21 23.11 2.00
N SER A 179 -14.55 24.40 1.92
CA SER A 179 -13.69 25.44 1.37
C SER A 179 -12.39 25.58 2.17
N LEU A 180 -12.46 25.47 3.50
CA LEU A 180 -11.30 25.47 4.38
C LEU A 180 -10.43 24.24 4.16
N VAL A 181 -11.02 23.04 4.11
CA VAL A 181 -10.29 21.79 3.81
C VAL A 181 -9.60 21.88 2.45
N HIS A 182 -10.30 22.39 1.44
CA HIS A 182 -9.73 22.62 0.12
C HIS A 182 -8.58 23.64 0.17
N ALA A 183 -8.76 24.78 0.84
CA ALA A 183 -7.73 25.80 0.99
C ALA A 183 -6.51 25.30 1.78
N VAL A 184 -6.73 24.49 2.83
CA VAL A 184 -5.67 23.87 3.63
C VAL A 184 -4.85 22.92 2.78
N ILE A 185 -5.49 22.06 1.99
CA ILE A 185 -4.80 21.12 1.11
C ILE A 185 -4.11 21.85 -0.04
N TRP A 186 -4.78 22.84 -0.66
CA TRP A 186 -4.26 23.63 -1.77
C TRP A 186 -3.04 24.48 -1.37
N ARG A 187 -3.07 25.08 -0.17
CA ARG A 187 -1.95 25.85 0.39
C ARG A 187 -0.92 24.99 1.12
N GLN A 188 -1.05 23.66 1.09
CA GLN A 188 -0.20 22.70 1.80
C GLN A 188 -0.03 23.03 3.29
N MET A 189 -1.09 23.58 3.89
CA MET A 189 -1.07 23.97 5.30
C MET A 189 -1.13 22.71 6.15
N ARG A 190 -0.07 22.46 6.91
CA ARG A 190 0.04 21.33 7.84
C ARG A 190 -0.88 21.52 9.05
N VAL A 191 -2.17 21.28 8.91
CA VAL A 191 -3.18 21.54 9.96
C VAL A 191 -3.37 20.32 10.83
N ALA A 192 -3.44 19.11 10.28
CA ALA A 192 -3.68 17.91 11.07
C ALA A 192 -2.44 17.54 11.89
N SER A 193 -1.21 17.67 11.35
CA SER A 193 0.00 17.46 12.16
C SER A 193 0.12 18.48 13.31
N LYS A 194 -0.19 19.75 13.06
CA LYS A 194 -0.17 20.82 14.08
C LYS A 194 -1.24 20.64 15.15
N LEU A 195 -2.44 20.18 14.79
CA LEU A 195 -3.51 19.89 15.75
C LEU A 195 -3.12 18.73 16.67
N VAL A 196 -2.49 17.68 16.12
CA VAL A 196 -1.98 16.57 16.92
C VAL A 196 -0.90 17.06 17.90
N GLU A 197 0.04 17.88 17.44
CA GLU A 197 1.05 18.52 18.31
C GLU A 197 0.42 19.41 19.40
N LEU A 198 -0.62 20.18 19.07
CA LEU A 198 -1.33 21.06 20.01
C LEU A 198 -2.07 20.25 21.10
N VAL A 199 -2.69 19.12 20.74
CA VAL A 199 -3.35 18.21 21.68
C VAL A 199 -2.31 17.56 22.61
N GLY A 200 -1.11 17.26 22.12
CA GLY A 200 -0.01 16.75 22.96
C GLY A 200 0.54 17.73 23.96
N ARG A 201 0.41 19.04 23.71
CA ARG A 201 0.77 20.08 24.68
C ARG A 201 -0.19 20.13 25.88
N ARG A 202 -1.39 19.54 25.80
CA ARG A 202 -2.43 19.68 26.84
C ARG A 202 -2.70 18.46 27.76
N ARG A 203 -2.12 17.25 27.57
CA ARG A 203 -1.89 16.21 28.63
C ARG A 203 -1.33 14.84 28.15
N LEU A 204 -0.60 14.19 29.08
CA LEU A 204 -0.32 12.76 29.37
C LEU A 204 0.57 11.86 28.47
N ALA A 205 0.81 12.12 27.17
CA ALA A 205 1.66 11.20 26.38
C ALA A 205 2.44 11.85 25.22
N PRO A 206 3.50 12.65 25.49
CA PRO A 206 4.26 13.37 24.45
C PRO A 206 4.87 12.45 23.39
N ARG A 207 5.27 11.22 23.76
CA ARG A 207 5.84 10.22 22.82
C ARG A 207 4.79 9.63 21.87
N LEU A 208 3.57 9.39 22.33
CA LEU A 208 2.47 8.90 21.49
C LEU A 208 2.02 9.99 20.53
N VAL A 209 1.94 11.23 21.03
CA VAL A 209 1.50 12.36 20.22
C VAL A 209 2.52 12.72 19.14
N ALA A 210 3.82 12.73 19.45
CA ALA A 210 4.86 12.95 18.43
C ALA A 210 4.82 11.88 17.32
N ARG A 211 4.61 10.61 17.68
CA ARG A 211 4.46 9.50 16.70
C ARG A 211 3.21 9.66 15.83
N TRP A 212 2.09 10.09 16.41
CA TRP A 212 0.86 10.35 15.65
C TRP A 212 0.99 11.60 14.78
N ALA A 213 1.64 12.66 15.25
CA ALA A 213 1.86 13.89 14.49
C ALA A 213 2.70 13.60 13.24
N GLU A 214 3.75 12.79 13.37
CA GLU A 214 4.61 12.41 12.25
C GLU A 214 3.92 11.44 11.27
N ARG A 215 3.06 10.55 11.78
CA ARG A 215 2.22 9.67 10.95
C ARG A 215 1.19 10.47 10.14
N VAL A 216 0.55 11.44 10.77
CA VAL A 216 -0.39 12.36 10.12
C VAL A 216 0.35 13.22 9.10
N ARG A 217 1.54 13.74 9.43
CA ARG A 217 2.39 14.52 8.54
C ARG A 217 2.75 13.77 7.25
N ARG A 218 3.13 12.48 7.34
CA ARG A 218 3.44 11.66 6.15
C ARG A 218 2.22 11.38 5.26
N VAL A 219 1.04 11.25 5.85
CA VAL A 219 -0.21 11.10 5.09
C VAL A 219 -0.59 12.44 4.44
N GLU A 220 -0.48 13.55 5.17
CA GLU A 220 -0.65 14.91 4.64
C GLU A 220 0.30 15.16 3.46
N ASP A 221 1.61 14.91 3.60
CA ASP A 221 2.60 15.13 2.55
C ASP A 221 2.29 14.32 1.28
N ARG A 222 1.82 13.07 1.41
CA ARG A 222 1.40 12.22 0.26
C ARG A 222 0.11 12.71 -0.39
N VAL A 223 -0.88 13.11 0.40
CA VAL A 223 -2.13 13.68 -0.10
C VAL A 223 -1.86 15.01 -0.81
N TYR A 224 -0.98 15.85 -0.26
CA TYR A 224 -0.60 17.15 -0.82
C TYR A 224 0.25 17.03 -2.09
N ALA A 225 1.10 15.99 -2.18
CA ALA A 225 1.93 15.76 -3.36
C ALA A 225 1.11 15.35 -4.59
N LEU A 226 0.01 14.62 -4.38
CA LEU A 226 -0.83 14.07 -5.46
C LEU A 226 -2.14 14.84 -5.66
N TYR A 227 -2.43 15.83 -4.81
CA TYR A 227 -3.64 16.63 -4.91
C TYR A 227 -3.68 17.39 -6.25
N PRO A 228 -4.77 17.32 -7.04
CA PRO A 228 -4.81 17.97 -8.34
C PRO A 228 -4.66 19.49 -8.21
N ARG A 229 -3.60 20.05 -8.81
CA ARG A 229 -3.32 21.50 -8.82
C ARG A 229 -3.92 22.23 -10.00
N GLU A 230 -4.51 21.49 -10.95
CA GLU A 230 -5.21 22.06 -12.08
C GLU A 230 -6.72 22.17 -11.77
N PRO A 231 -7.33 23.37 -11.87
CA PRO A 231 -8.75 23.55 -11.59
C PRO A 231 -9.64 22.68 -12.50
N GLY A 232 -9.24 22.45 -13.75
CA GLY A 232 -9.96 21.56 -14.66
C GLY A 232 -10.00 20.11 -14.19
N ARG A 233 -8.94 19.60 -13.53
CA ARG A 233 -8.92 18.24 -12.96
C ARG A 233 -9.80 18.14 -11.72
N LEU A 234 -9.80 19.17 -10.88
CA LEU A 234 -10.66 19.25 -9.69
C LEU A 234 -12.14 19.23 -10.07
N VAL A 235 -12.55 20.05 -11.06
CA VAL A 235 -13.93 20.10 -11.54
C VAL A 235 -14.33 18.75 -12.12
N ARG A 236 -13.48 18.12 -12.96
CA ARG A 236 -13.77 16.77 -13.49
C ARG A 236 -13.96 15.73 -12.39
N LEU A 237 -13.11 15.74 -11.36
CA LEU A 237 -13.22 14.82 -10.23
C LEU A 237 -14.52 15.05 -9.45
N ALA A 238 -14.84 16.31 -9.15
CA ALA A 238 -16.10 16.67 -8.51
C ALA A 238 -17.32 16.27 -9.34
N CYS A 239 -17.28 16.44 -10.67
CA CYS A 239 -18.34 16.00 -11.57
C CYS A 239 -18.55 14.49 -11.53
N TRP A 240 -17.48 13.68 -11.47
CA TRP A 240 -17.63 12.24 -11.30
C TRP A 240 -18.29 11.90 -9.96
N GLU A 241 -17.85 12.49 -8.85
CA GLU A 241 -18.47 12.22 -7.54
C GLU A 241 -19.92 12.69 -7.44
N LEU A 242 -20.28 13.83 -8.04
CA LEU A 242 -21.66 14.29 -8.10
C LEU A 242 -22.53 13.40 -9.00
N SER A 243 -21.97 12.89 -10.10
CA SER A 243 -22.66 11.93 -10.97
C SER A 243 -22.97 10.63 -10.24
N PHE A 244 -22.10 10.18 -9.34
CA PHE A 244 -22.39 9.03 -8.49
C PHE A 244 -23.68 9.26 -7.69
N HIS A 245 -23.81 10.40 -7.00
CA HIS A 245 -25.01 10.71 -6.20
C HIS A 245 -26.26 10.90 -7.09
N ALA A 246 -26.13 11.58 -8.23
CA ALA A 246 -27.22 11.74 -9.19
C ALA A 246 -27.80 10.40 -9.66
N LEU A 247 -26.94 9.40 -9.91
CA LEU A 247 -27.38 8.05 -10.27
C LEU A 247 -28.11 7.32 -9.14
N ALA A 248 -27.77 7.57 -7.86
CA ALA A 248 -28.56 7.02 -6.75
C ALA A 248 -29.92 7.68 -6.64
N ILE A 249 -29.99 9.01 -6.80
CA ILE A 249 -31.25 9.74 -6.75
C ILE A 249 -32.18 9.22 -7.87
N LEU A 250 -31.63 9.01 -9.07
CA LEU A 250 -32.37 8.41 -10.18
C LEU A 250 -32.82 6.97 -9.88
N GLU A 251 -31.96 6.13 -9.29
CA GLU A 251 -32.31 4.77 -8.84
C GLU A 251 -33.50 4.81 -7.87
N ILE A 252 -33.45 5.67 -6.85
CA ILE A 252 -34.49 5.79 -5.83
C ILE A 252 -35.80 6.31 -6.45
N TYR A 253 -35.72 7.33 -7.30
CA TYR A 253 -36.89 7.88 -8.00
C TYR A 253 -37.58 6.80 -8.82
N ILE A 254 -36.83 6.02 -9.62
CA ILE A 254 -37.37 4.93 -10.43
C ILE A 254 -38.02 3.87 -9.55
N VAL A 255 -37.36 3.43 -8.48
CA VAL A 255 -37.91 2.39 -7.61
C VAL A 255 -39.18 2.88 -6.93
N LEU A 256 -39.17 4.06 -6.30
CA LEU A 256 -40.33 4.63 -5.63
C LEU A 256 -41.50 4.83 -6.59
N SER A 257 -41.24 5.26 -7.84
CA SER A 257 -42.29 5.48 -8.85
C SER A 257 -43.10 4.22 -9.20
N ARG A 258 -42.58 3.04 -8.84
CA ARG A 258 -43.20 1.74 -9.14
C ARG A 258 -43.78 1.04 -7.92
N ILE A 259 -43.16 1.22 -6.76
CA ILE A 259 -43.57 0.50 -5.54
C ILE A 259 -44.53 1.32 -4.67
N SER A 260 -44.55 2.64 -4.81
CA SER A 260 -45.45 3.53 -4.06
C SER A 260 -46.70 3.86 -4.87
N ASP A 261 -47.83 4.00 -4.19
CA ASP A 261 -49.08 4.48 -4.79
C ASP A 261 -49.08 6.02 -4.97
N ILE A 262 -48.20 6.73 -4.25
CA ILE A 262 -47.96 8.17 -4.41
C ILE A 262 -46.78 8.39 -5.36
N ALA A 263 -46.97 9.26 -6.36
CA ALA A 263 -45.92 9.64 -7.29
C ALA A 263 -44.79 10.39 -6.56
N PRO A 264 -43.54 9.87 -6.54
CA PRO A 264 -42.43 10.55 -5.89
C PRO A 264 -41.98 11.75 -6.72
N THR A 265 -41.46 12.77 -6.05
CA THR A 265 -40.74 13.88 -6.68
C THR A 265 -39.23 13.61 -6.68
N LEU A 266 -38.47 14.36 -7.49
CA LEU A 266 -37.00 14.35 -7.41
C LEU A 266 -36.49 14.81 -6.04
N LEU A 267 -37.23 15.71 -5.37
CA LEU A 267 -36.92 16.17 -4.02
C LEU A 267 -37.04 15.02 -3.01
N ASP A 268 -38.10 14.21 -3.11
CA ASP A 268 -38.27 13.03 -2.24
C ASP A 268 -37.10 12.05 -2.43
N ALA A 269 -36.77 11.73 -3.69
CA ALA A 269 -35.65 10.83 -3.99
C ALA A 269 -34.30 11.38 -3.49
N PHE A 270 -34.09 12.70 -3.54
CA PHE A 270 -32.92 13.36 -2.99
C PHE A 270 -32.86 13.26 -1.46
N VAL A 271 -33.98 13.47 -0.76
CA VAL A 271 -34.08 13.30 0.69
C VAL A 271 -33.78 11.85 1.09
N PHE A 272 -34.34 10.86 0.38
CA PHE A 272 -34.02 9.46 0.60
C PHE A 272 -32.54 9.13 0.37
N GLU A 273 -31.91 9.63 -0.70
CA GLU A 273 -30.47 9.38 -0.91
C GLU A 273 -29.62 10.05 0.18
N SER A 274 -29.99 11.25 0.60
CA SER A 274 -29.30 11.98 1.67
C SER A 274 -29.36 11.24 3.00
N THR A 275 -30.55 10.82 3.42
CA THR A 275 -30.71 9.99 4.63
C THR A 275 -29.96 8.67 4.49
N ASN A 276 -29.97 8.05 3.33
CA ASN A 276 -29.19 6.84 3.08
C ASN A 276 -27.67 7.08 3.15
N ARG A 277 -27.15 8.22 2.68
CA ARG A 277 -25.72 8.60 2.87
C ARG A 277 -25.39 8.80 4.34
N PHE A 278 -26.29 9.44 5.09
CA PHE A 278 -26.14 9.62 6.53
C PHE A 278 -26.08 8.26 7.25
N ILE A 279 -27.03 7.36 6.98
CA ILE A 279 -27.06 6.00 7.52
C ILE A 279 -25.78 5.24 7.15
N THR A 280 -25.38 5.30 5.88
CA THR A 280 -24.17 4.63 5.38
C THR A 280 -22.91 5.11 6.09
N THR A 281 -22.85 6.40 6.46
CA THR A 281 -21.70 7.01 7.13
C THR A 281 -21.64 6.61 8.60
N LEU A 282 -22.78 6.67 9.30
CA LEU A 282 -22.87 6.38 10.74
C LEU A 282 -22.74 4.88 11.05
N PHE A 283 -23.36 4.03 10.23
CA PHE A 283 -23.44 2.58 10.45
C PHE A 283 -22.50 1.78 9.55
N LYS A 284 -21.44 2.41 9.03
CA LYS A 284 -20.39 1.77 8.23
C LYS A 284 -19.76 0.50 8.84
N PRO A 285 -19.67 0.34 10.18
CA PRO A 285 -19.18 -0.90 10.79
C PRO A 285 -20.16 -2.09 10.71
N VAL A 286 -21.44 -1.85 10.43
CA VAL A 286 -22.47 -2.91 10.39
C VAL A 286 -22.40 -3.63 9.03
N PRO A 287 -22.10 -4.94 8.99
CA PRO A 287 -22.02 -5.70 7.73
C PRO A 287 -23.33 -5.63 6.94
N MET A 288 -23.21 -5.27 5.67
CA MET A 288 -24.34 -4.95 4.78
C MET A 288 -25.40 -3.99 5.36
N ARG A 289 -25.15 -3.32 6.50
CA ARG A 289 -26.11 -2.52 7.25
C ARG A 289 -27.47 -3.20 7.41
N ILE A 290 -27.47 -4.51 7.68
CA ILE A 290 -28.72 -5.28 7.79
C ILE A 290 -29.56 -4.76 8.96
N GLY A 291 -30.86 -4.56 8.73
CA GLY A 291 -31.81 -4.03 9.71
C GLY A 291 -31.78 -2.51 9.86
N VAL A 292 -30.61 -1.89 9.74
CA VAL A 292 -30.47 -0.43 9.82
C VAL A 292 -31.02 0.25 8.57
N ASP A 293 -30.67 -0.24 7.38
CA ASP A 293 -31.16 0.35 6.13
C ASP A 293 -32.69 0.22 6.03
N GLU A 294 -33.25 -0.93 6.42
CA GLU A 294 -34.70 -1.15 6.47
C GLU A 294 -35.38 -0.19 7.44
N ALA A 295 -34.91 -0.14 8.69
CA ALA A 295 -35.51 0.71 9.72
C ALA A 295 -35.45 2.19 9.36
N GLY A 296 -34.28 2.67 8.92
CA GLY A 296 -34.08 4.07 8.58
C GLY A 296 -34.87 4.49 7.34
N THR A 297 -34.89 3.66 6.30
CA THR A 297 -35.66 3.95 5.08
C THR A 297 -37.17 3.87 5.33
N ALA A 298 -37.62 2.91 6.14
CA ALA A 298 -39.02 2.76 6.52
C ALA A 298 -39.53 3.95 7.35
N ALA A 299 -38.76 4.38 8.36
CA ALA A 299 -39.11 5.53 9.18
C ALA A 299 -39.22 6.82 8.35
N LEU A 300 -38.29 7.05 7.42
CA LEU A 300 -38.35 8.20 6.53
C LEU A 300 -39.55 8.12 5.56
N ALA A 301 -39.81 6.94 4.99
CA ALA A 301 -40.93 6.74 4.09
C ALA A 301 -42.27 6.99 4.77
N GLU A 302 -42.42 6.58 6.04
CA GLU A 302 -43.59 6.86 6.86
C GLU A 302 -43.77 8.37 7.07
N GLN A 303 -42.71 9.11 7.40
CA GLN A 303 -42.77 10.57 7.58
C GLN A 303 -43.08 11.34 6.29
N LEU A 304 -42.65 10.84 5.13
CA LEU A 304 -42.89 11.47 3.84
C LEU A 304 -44.23 11.03 3.19
N GLY A 305 -44.99 10.16 3.86
CA GLY A 305 -46.31 9.70 3.40
C GLY A 305 -46.28 8.52 2.43
N PHE A 306 -45.12 7.96 2.11
CA PHE A 306 -44.96 6.77 1.26
C PHE A 306 -45.32 5.46 1.99
N GLY A 307 -45.35 5.49 3.32
CA GLY A 307 -45.67 4.34 4.17
C GLY A 307 -44.48 3.43 4.45
N THR A 308 -44.55 2.72 5.57
CA THR A 308 -43.48 1.82 6.05
C THR A 308 -43.17 0.71 5.04
N ALA A 309 -44.20 0.17 4.37
CA ALA A 309 -44.06 -0.92 3.39
C ALA A 309 -43.22 -0.51 2.15
N ALA A 310 -43.46 0.68 1.60
CA ALA A 310 -42.69 1.21 0.48
C ALA A 310 -41.22 1.44 0.87
N GLY A 311 -40.98 1.96 2.09
CA GLY A 311 -39.63 2.18 2.60
C GLY A 311 -38.84 0.88 2.82
N VAL A 312 -39.46 -0.14 3.43
CA VAL A 312 -38.84 -1.47 3.58
C VAL A 312 -38.57 -2.10 2.21
N THR A 313 -39.53 -2.03 1.29
CA THR A 313 -39.38 -2.56 -0.08
C THR A 313 -38.23 -1.87 -0.82
N LEU A 314 -38.11 -0.54 -0.74
CA LEU A 314 -36.99 0.22 -1.32
C LEU A 314 -35.64 -0.24 -0.75
N ALA A 315 -35.54 -0.42 0.57
CA ALA A 315 -34.32 -0.91 1.20
C ALA A 315 -33.94 -2.32 0.70
N ILE A 316 -34.91 -3.22 0.61
CA ILE A 316 -34.71 -4.60 0.15
C ILE A 316 -34.29 -4.64 -1.32
N VAL A 317 -34.93 -3.87 -2.20
CA VAL A 317 -34.54 -3.77 -3.63
C VAL A 317 -33.09 -3.32 -3.77
N ARG A 318 -32.67 -2.33 -2.99
CA ARG A 318 -31.29 -1.82 -3.01
C ARG A 318 -30.29 -2.85 -2.46
N LYS A 319 -30.67 -3.64 -1.45
CA LYS A 319 -29.85 -4.76 -0.96
C LYS A 319 -29.78 -5.91 -1.98
N ALA A 320 -30.87 -6.26 -2.65
CA ALA A 320 -30.86 -7.25 -3.72
C ALA A 320 -29.89 -6.85 -4.85
N ARG A 321 -29.93 -5.57 -5.27
CA ARG A 321 -28.96 -5.01 -6.21
C ARG A 321 -27.52 -5.14 -5.72
N MET A 322 -27.27 -4.83 -4.44
CA MET A 322 -25.94 -4.96 -3.83
C MET A 322 -25.45 -6.41 -3.88
N LEU A 323 -26.31 -7.38 -3.56
CA LEU A 323 -25.97 -8.81 -3.59
C LEU A 323 -25.58 -9.30 -4.99
N VAL A 324 -26.23 -8.81 -6.05
CA VAL A 324 -25.85 -9.11 -7.44
C VAL A 324 -24.40 -8.69 -7.71
N TRP A 325 -24.05 -7.45 -7.34
CA TRP A 325 -22.70 -6.94 -7.55
C TRP A 325 -21.65 -7.56 -6.62
N MET A 326 -22.03 -7.91 -5.38
CA MET A 326 -21.18 -8.65 -4.46
C MET A 326 -20.86 -10.04 -5.03
N THR A 327 -21.84 -10.72 -5.63
CA THR A 327 -21.63 -12.01 -6.30
C THR A 327 -20.64 -11.87 -7.46
N ALA A 328 -20.81 -10.83 -8.29
CA ALA A 328 -19.86 -10.52 -9.36
C ALA A 328 -18.45 -10.21 -8.80
N GLY A 329 -18.35 -9.45 -7.71
CA GLY A 329 -17.09 -9.11 -7.06
C GLY A 329 -16.38 -10.29 -6.43
N VAL A 330 -17.10 -11.22 -5.80
CA VAL A 330 -16.54 -12.50 -5.33
C VAL A 330 -15.98 -13.29 -6.51
N GLY A 331 -16.71 -13.37 -7.64
CA GLY A 331 -16.23 -14.01 -8.86
C GLY A 331 -14.95 -13.37 -9.40
N LEU A 332 -14.83 -12.04 -9.36
CA LEU A 332 -13.62 -11.31 -9.76
C LEU A 332 -12.44 -11.59 -8.82
N LEU A 333 -12.67 -11.65 -7.51
CA LEU A 333 -11.65 -11.97 -6.51
C LEU A 333 -11.11 -13.39 -6.69
N VAL A 334 -12.01 -14.36 -6.86
CA VAL A 334 -11.67 -15.77 -7.10
C VAL A 334 -10.84 -15.92 -8.39
N ARG A 335 -11.26 -15.30 -9.50
CA ARG A 335 -10.50 -15.31 -10.76
C ARG A 335 -9.09 -14.75 -10.66
N ARG A 336 -8.85 -13.85 -9.71
CA ARG A 336 -7.54 -13.24 -9.45
C ARG A 336 -6.67 -14.03 -8.46
N GLY A 337 -7.14 -15.18 -7.98
CA GLY A 337 -6.45 -15.97 -6.97
C GLY A 337 -6.47 -15.35 -5.56
N LEU A 338 -7.28 -14.29 -5.36
CA LEU A 338 -7.46 -13.65 -4.06
C LEU A 338 -8.57 -14.39 -3.32
N SER A 339 -8.21 -15.29 -2.40
CA SER A 339 -9.22 -16.00 -1.61
C SER A 339 -9.77 -15.08 -0.52
N VAL A 340 -11.10 -14.99 -0.37
CA VAL A 340 -11.74 -14.18 0.67
C VAL A 340 -11.26 -14.60 2.07
N ARG A 341 -11.03 -15.91 2.28
CA ARG A 341 -10.45 -16.43 3.53
C ARG A 341 -8.97 -16.04 3.72
N ARG A 342 -8.15 -16.03 2.66
CA ARG A 342 -6.75 -15.57 2.74
C ARG A 342 -6.68 -14.06 2.90
N ALA A 343 -7.51 -13.25 2.24
CA ALA A 343 -7.58 -11.81 2.47
C ALA A 343 -8.03 -11.45 3.90
N ILE A 344 -8.97 -12.21 4.47
CA ILE A 344 -9.39 -12.07 5.87
C ILE A 344 -8.31 -12.58 6.84
N ALA A 345 -7.62 -13.68 6.49
CA ALA A 345 -6.51 -14.23 7.26
C ALA A 345 -5.26 -13.33 7.21
N ASP A 346 -4.93 -12.75 6.05
CA ASP A 346 -3.86 -11.79 5.79
C ASP A 346 -4.14 -10.45 6.49
N ALA A 347 -5.41 -10.05 6.60
CA ALA A 347 -5.83 -8.92 7.44
C ALA A 347 -5.78 -9.26 8.95
N GLY A 348 -5.92 -10.53 9.31
CA GLY A 348 -5.80 -11.05 10.67
C GLY A 348 -4.35 -11.31 11.12
N THR A 349 -3.47 -11.69 10.21
CA THR A 349 -2.03 -11.79 10.41
C THR A 349 -1.39 -10.43 10.28
N ALA A 350 -1.94 -9.49 9.49
CA ALA A 350 -1.69 -8.06 9.67
C ALA A 350 -2.03 -7.69 11.12
N ARG A 351 -3.14 -8.11 11.73
CA ARG A 351 -3.36 -7.90 13.18
C ARG A 351 -2.33 -8.53 14.14
N VAL A 352 -1.44 -9.43 13.72
CA VAL A 352 -0.34 -9.97 14.56
C VAL A 352 0.99 -9.30 14.21
N ALA A 353 1.26 -9.08 12.92
CA ALA A 353 2.38 -8.29 12.41
C ALA A 353 2.25 -6.83 12.83
N THR A 354 1.08 -6.21 12.67
CA THR A 354 0.69 -4.89 13.18
C THR A 354 0.67 -4.87 14.71
N ARG A 355 0.39 -5.94 15.47
CA ARG A 355 0.49 -5.89 16.95
C ARG A 355 1.94 -6.01 17.44
N GLN A 356 2.80 -6.74 16.73
CA GLN A 356 4.25 -6.77 16.98
C GLN A 356 4.99 -5.53 16.42
N ASP A 357 4.52 -4.94 15.32
CA ASP A 357 4.90 -3.60 14.77
C ASP A 357 4.25 -2.42 15.55
N GLU A 358 3.18 -2.65 16.31
CA GLU A 358 2.55 -1.65 17.19
C GLU A 358 3.20 -1.64 18.58
N LEU A 359 3.82 -2.75 18.98
CA LEU A 359 4.66 -2.85 20.18
C LEU A 359 6.13 -2.45 19.90
N ALA A 360 6.63 -2.66 18.68
CA ALA A 360 7.91 -2.14 18.20
C ALA A 360 7.65 -1.02 17.18
N GLY A 361 7.56 0.23 17.66
CA GLY A 361 7.13 1.38 16.87
C GLY A 361 7.76 1.47 15.49
N GLY A 362 6.95 1.86 14.50
CA GLY A 362 7.35 2.08 13.11
C GLY A 362 8.49 3.09 12.95
N ALA A 363 9.70 2.58 13.18
CA ALA A 363 10.96 3.06 12.68
C ALA A 363 10.98 2.84 11.15
N THR A 364 12.09 3.22 10.53
CA THR A 364 12.53 2.68 9.23
C THR A 364 12.20 1.18 9.13
N ARG A 365 12.01 0.63 7.92
CA ARG A 365 11.82 -0.83 7.70
C ARG A 365 13.03 -1.68 8.17
N GLY A 366 13.97 -1.09 8.91
CA GLY A 366 15.27 -1.61 9.25
C GLY A 366 16.33 -1.07 8.29
N ALA A 367 17.55 -1.54 8.52
CA ALA A 367 18.63 -1.37 7.56
C ALA A 367 18.44 -2.30 6.35
N ALA A 368 18.94 -1.91 5.20
CA ALA A 368 19.04 -2.80 4.03
C ALA A 368 20.49 -3.01 3.64
N VAL A 369 20.82 -4.24 3.25
CA VAL A 369 22.09 -4.59 2.63
C VAL A 369 21.80 -5.06 1.22
N VAL A 370 22.46 -4.47 0.23
CA VAL A 370 22.22 -4.74 -1.18
C VAL A 370 23.47 -5.33 -1.81
N VAL A 371 23.32 -6.46 -2.47
CA VAL A 371 24.37 -7.08 -3.28
C VAL A 371 24.14 -6.70 -4.74
N MET A 372 25.06 -5.94 -5.32
CA MET A 372 25.05 -5.57 -6.73
C MET A 372 25.57 -6.75 -7.57
N ALA A 373 24.73 -7.27 -8.46
CA ALA A 373 25.03 -8.46 -9.24
C ALA A 373 24.58 -8.36 -10.70
N ARG A 374 25.19 -9.19 -11.55
CA ARG A 374 24.69 -9.49 -12.90
C ARG A 374 24.05 -10.87 -12.86
N SER A 375 23.17 -11.19 -13.82
CA SER A 375 22.64 -12.56 -13.90
C SER A 375 23.78 -13.54 -14.20
N PRO A 376 23.93 -14.64 -13.42
CA PRO A 376 24.86 -15.72 -13.75
C PRO A 376 24.59 -16.35 -15.13
N GLU A 377 23.36 -16.20 -15.65
CA GLU A 377 22.91 -16.68 -16.97
C GLU A 377 22.87 -15.56 -18.03
N GLY A 378 23.48 -14.41 -17.74
CA GLY A 378 23.57 -13.28 -18.66
C GLY A 378 24.30 -13.62 -19.97
N ARG A 379 24.00 -12.87 -21.03
CA ARG A 379 24.60 -13.10 -22.36
C ARG A 379 26.12 -13.01 -22.35
N ARG A 380 26.68 -12.10 -21.56
CA ARG A 380 28.13 -11.96 -21.38
C ARG A 380 28.61 -12.85 -20.23
N PRO A 381 29.63 -13.70 -20.44
CA PRO A 381 30.17 -14.52 -19.37
C PRO A 381 30.76 -13.63 -18.26
N PRO A 382 30.55 -13.99 -16.98
CA PRO A 382 31.24 -13.35 -15.86
C PRO A 382 32.72 -13.73 -15.86
N LYS A 383 33.53 -12.96 -15.12
CA LYS A 383 34.95 -13.25 -14.85
C LYS A 383 35.80 -13.53 -16.08
N THR A 384 35.62 -12.76 -17.15
CA THR A 384 36.37 -12.93 -18.41
C THR A 384 37.89 -12.83 -18.25
N ARG A 385 38.36 -12.05 -17.25
CA ARG A 385 39.78 -11.94 -16.90
C ARG A 385 40.37 -13.21 -16.30
N LEU A 386 39.54 -14.13 -15.80
CA LEU A 386 39.96 -15.46 -15.32
C LEU A 386 40.06 -16.50 -16.44
N ALA A 387 39.75 -16.16 -17.69
CA ALA A 387 39.74 -17.12 -18.79
C ALA A 387 41.11 -17.79 -19.05
N GLY A 388 42.22 -17.16 -18.64
CA GLY A 388 43.56 -17.76 -18.74
C GLY A 388 43.78 -18.95 -17.79
N VAL A 389 43.14 -18.93 -16.62
CA VAL A 389 43.28 -19.96 -15.56
C VAL A 389 42.09 -20.90 -15.53
N LEU A 390 40.90 -20.38 -15.82
CA LEU A 390 39.63 -21.10 -15.90
C LEU A 390 39.09 -20.95 -17.32
N PRO A 391 39.57 -21.73 -18.30
CA PRO A 391 39.22 -21.56 -19.71
C PRO A 391 37.76 -21.92 -20.00
N ASP A 392 37.18 -22.85 -19.24
CA ASP A 392 35.79 -23.22 -19.39
C ASP A 392 34.83 -22.13 -18.87
N GLU A 393 33.86 -21.75 -19.71
CA GLU A 393 32.86 -20.74 -19.35
C GLU A 393 31.90 -21.23 -18.28
N HIS A 394 31.55 -22.51 -18.32
CA HIS A 394 30.58 -23.08 -17.39
C HIS A 394 31.14 -23.02 -15.96
N ASP A 395 32.41 -23.35 -15.76
CA ASP A 395 33.10 -23.22 -14.49
C ASP A 395 33.20 -21.77 -14.00
N ARG A 396 33.48 -20.80 -14.88
CA ARG A 396 33.45 -19.37 -14.49
C ARG A 396 32.06 -18.91 -14.03
N ARG A 397 30.99 -19.37 -14.68
CA ARG A 397 29.61 -19.08 -14.27
C ARG A 397 29.25 -19.72 -12.94
N ARG A 398 29.66 -20.99 -12.73
CA ARG A 398 29.48 -21.69 -11.45
C ARG A 398 30.21 -21.00 -10.32
N LEU A 399 31.45 -20.57 -10.55
CA LEU A 399 32.24 -19.83 -9.58
C LEU A 399 31.59 -18.50 -9.21
N TYR A 400 31.13 -17.73 -10.21
CA TYR A 400 30.41 -16.48 -9.98
C TYR A 400 29.11 -16.68 -9.19
N ALA A 401 28.33 -17.72 -9.52
CA ALA A 401 27.11 -18.05 -8.78
C ALA A 401 27.40 -18.45 -7.33
N ALA A 402 28.52 -19.14 -7.09
CA ALA A 402 28.97 -19.49 -5.75
C ALA A 402 29.40 -18.27 -4.93
N PHE A 403 30.10 -17.31 -5.54
CA PHE A 403 30.43 -16.03 -4.90
C PHE A 403 29.16 -15.32 -4.44
N LEU A 404 28.18 -15.19 -5.33
CA LEU A 404 26.91 -14.55 -5.02
C LEU A 404 26.17 -15.26 -3.89
N ALA A 405 26.13 -16.59 -3.89
CA ALA A 405 25.47 -17.38 -2.85
C ALA A 405 26.11 -17.15 -1.48
N ASP A 406 27.44 -17.15 -1.40
CA ASP A 406 28.17 -16.93 -0.13
C ASP A 406 27.99 -15.49 0.37
N VAL A 407 28.06 -14.48 -0.51
CA VAL A 407 27.84 -13.07 -0.13
C VAL A 407 26.43 -12.85 0.40
N VAL A 408 25.42 -13.39 -0.29
CA VAL A 408 24.01 -13.25 0.14
C VAL A 408 23.77 -13.99 1.45
N ALA A 409 24.32 -15.20 1.61
CA ALA A 409 24.22 -15.96 2.86
C ALA A 409 24.90 -15.23 4.03
N GLY A 410 26.11 -14.70 3.82
CA GLY A 410 26.84 -13.93 4.82
C GLY A 410 26.09 -12.67 5.25
N CYS A 411 25.47 -11.95 4.32
CA CYS A 411 24.62 -10.80 4.64
C CYS A 411 23.33 -11.21 5.37
N GLY A 412 22.77 -12.37 5.04
CA GLY A 412 21.55 -12.90 5.66
C GLY A 412 21.72 -13.29 7.14
N MET A 413 22.96 -13.49 7.59
CA MET A 413 23.29 -13.76 8.99
C MET A 413 23.33 -12.50 9.87
N ILE A 414 23.19 -11.30 9.28
CA ILE A 414 23.22 -10.04 10.04
C ILE A 414 21.85 -9.76 10.64
N ASP A 415 21.80 -9.56 11.95
CA ASP A 415 20.55 -9.28 12.64
C ASP A 415 19.96 -7.91 12.27
N GLY A 416 18.65 -7.89 12.03
CA GLY A 416 17.90 -6.65 11.83
C GLY A 416 18.14 -5.94 10.49
N VAL A 417 18.68 -6.65 9.49
CA VAL A 417 18.81 -6.15 8.12
C VAL A 417 17.91 -6.91 7.15
N THR A 418 17.46 -6.21 6.11
CA THR A 418 16.86 -6.85 4.92
C THR A 418 17.90 -6.96 3.82
N VAL A 419 18.15 -8.17 3.35
CA VAL A 419 19.07 -8.42 2.23
C VAL A 419 18.34 -8.33 0.89
N ARG A 420 18.90 -7.57 -0.04
CA ARG A 420 18.43 -7.42 -1.42
C ARG A 420 19.53 -7.76 -2.40
N VAL A 421 19.16 -8.25 -3.58
CA VAL A 421 20.07 -8.47 -4.71
C VAL A 421 19.61 -7.59 -5.86
N ALA A 422 20.41 -6.57 -6.16
CA ALA A 422 20.16 -5.66 -7.26
C ALA A 422 20.77 -6.24 -8.54
N TYR A 423 19.94 -6.60 -9.53
CA TYR A 423 20.38 -7.32 -10.73
C TYR A 423 20.20 -6.52 -12.02
N THR A 424 21.10 -6.72 -12.98
CA THR A 424 20.89 -6.26 -14.36
C THR A 424 19.91 -7.17 -15.10
N GLU A 425 18.94 -6.64 -15.84
CA GLU A 425 17.88 -7.42 -16.51
C GLU A 425 18.38 -8.42 -17.57
N ASP A 426 19.59 -8.24 -18.09
CA ASP A 426 20.20 -9.18 -19.05
C ASP A 426 20.43 -10.55 -18.39
N GLY A 427 19.81 -11.59 -18.95
CA GLY A 427 19.84 -12.97 -18.43
C GLY A 427 18.72 -13.34 -17.43
N GLY A 428 17.74 -12.46 -17.19
CA GLY A 428 16.57 -12.78 -16.36
C GLY A 428 16.88 -13.13 -14.89
N THR A 429 15.92 -13.75 -14.21
CA THR A 429 16.01 -14.06 -12.76
C THR A 429 16.33 -15.52 -12.43
N SER A 430 16.36 -16.42 -13.42
CA SER A 430 16.54 -17.87 -13.24
C SER A 430 17.88 -18.24 -12.61
N GLY A 431 18.97 -17.58 -13.03
CA GLY A 431 20.30 -17.79 -12.45
C GLY A 431 20.39 -17.45 -10.96
N PHE A 432 19.62 -16.47 -10.50
CA PHE A 432 19.57 -16.08 -9.08
C PHE A 432 18.85 -17.11 -8.22
N VAL A 433 17.75 -17.68 -8.72
CA VAL A 433 17.01 -18.73 -8.03
C VAL A 433 17.88 -19.98 -7.84
N LYS A 434 18.69 -20.33 -8.85
CA LYS A 434 19.67 -21.43 -8.75
C LYS A 434 20.77 -21.16 -7.71
N ALA A 435 21.16 -19.89 -7.55
CA ALA A 435 22.09 -19.44 -6.52
C ALA A 435 21.45 -19.30 -5.12
N GLY A 436 20.18 -19.68 -4.95
CA GLY A 436 19.48 -19.64 -3.66
C GLY A 436 18.87 -18.28 -3.30
N VAL A 437 18.82 -17.33 -4.24
CA VAL A 437 18.23 -16.01 -4.02
C VAL A 437 16.72 -16.04 -4.30
N GLY A 438 15.92 -15.69 -3.29
CA GLY A 438 14.47 -15.64 -3.39
C GLY A 438 13.97 -14.54 -4.34
N ALA A 439 12.83 -14.77 -5.00
CA ALA A 439 12.23 -13.77 -5.90
C ALA A 439 11.86 -12.47 -5.18
N ASP A 440 11.59 -12.53 -3.88
CA ASP A 440 11.30 -11.40 -3.01
C ASP A 440 12.55 -10.64 -2.58
N GLN A 441 13.76 -11.17 -2.79
CA GLN A 441 15.03 -10.49 -2.52
C GLN A 441 15.56 -9.72 -3.74
N LEU A 442 15.05 -10.02 -4.94
CA LEU A 442 15.52 -9.43 -6.19
C LEU A 442 14.93 -8.03 -6.43
N MET A 443 15.78 -7.12 -6.91
CA MET A 443 15.37 -5.81 -7.43
C MET A 443 16.13 -5.46 -8.71
N PRO A 444 15.48 -4.90 -9.74
CA PRO A 444 16.17 -4.54 -10.97
C PRO A 444 17.04 -3.29 -10.77
N GLN A 445 18.26 -3.30 -11.31
CA GLN A 445 19.09 -2.10 -11.47
C GLN A 445 18.52 -1.22 -12.58
N ARG A 446 18.42 0.08 -12.36
CA ARG A 446 17.91 1.06 -13.34
C ARG A 446 18.98 2.11 -13.62
N GLY A 447 19.34 2.33 -14.88
CA GLY A 447 20.36 3.32 -15.22
C GLY A 447 21.21 2.93 -16.42
N ALA A 448 21.76 3.93 -17.13
CA ALA A 448 22.59 3.68 -18.29
C ALA A 448 23.96 3.13 -17.87
N ASP A 449 24.57 3.75 -16.85
CA ASP A 449 25.88 3.39 -16.31
C ASP A 449 25.81 2.89 -14.86
N LEU A 450 26.98 2.61 -14.26
CA LEU A 450 27.07 2.11 -12.89
C LEU A 450 26.56 3.14 -11.86
N GLY A 451 26.89 4.41 -12.04
CA GLY A 451 26.50 5.47 -11.11
C GLY A 451 24.99 5.69 -11.09
N ASP A 452 24.34 5.66 -12.25
CA ASP A 452 22.88 5.71 -12.34
C ASP A 452 22.23 4.53 -11.61
N ARG A 453 22.81 3.33 -11.75
CA ARG A 453 22.29 2.10 -11.15
C ARG A 453 22.42 2.12 -9.62
N GLU A 454 23.57 2.52 -9.10
CA GLU A 454 23.79 2.67 -7.66
C GLU A 454 22.89 3.75 -7.06
N ARG A 455 22.76 4.91 -7.72
CA ARG A 455 21.81 5.95 -7.31
C ARG A 455 20.38 5.42 -7.28
N GLY A 456 19.97 4.72 -8.33
CA GLY A 456 18.63 4.15 -8.45
C GLY A 456 18.30 3.18 -7.32
N VAL A 457 19.26 2.37 -6.88
CA VAL A 457 19.10 1.45 -5.74
C VAL A 457 18.87 2.22 -4.44
N PHE A 458 19.68 3.24 -4.14
CA PHE A 458 19.47 4.08 -2.96
C PHE A 458 18.10 4.77 -3.00
N GLU A 459 17.73 5.36 -4.14
CA GLU A 459 16.43 6.02 -4.32
C GLU A 459 15.25 5.06 -4.08
N ASP A 460 15.34 3.84 -4.63
CA ASP A 460 14.28 2.85 -4.52
C ASP A 460 14.13 2.36 -3.07
N LEU A 461 15.24 2.08 -2.38
CA LEU A 461 15.22 1.60 -1.00
C LEU A 461 14.86 2.68 0.02
N PHE A 462 15.33 3.92 -0.17
CA PHE A 462 14.89 5.05 0.65
C PHE A 462 13.40 5.32 0.45
N ARG A 463 12.89 5.23 -0.78
CA ARG A 463 11.45 5.34 -1.08
C ARG A 463 10.64 4.23 -0.43
N ASP A 464 11.20 3.03 -0.34
CA ASP A 464 10.62 1.87 0.34
C ASP A 464 10.73 1.94 1.87
N GLY A 465 11.42 2.95 2.42
CA GLY A 465 11.51 3.24 3.84
C GLY A 465 12.66 2.54 4.56
N PHE A 466 13.62 1.97 3.84
CA PHE A 466 14.86 1.45 4.42
C PHE A 466 15.82 2.59 4.72
N SER A 467 16.47 2.53 5.88
CA SER A 467 17.60 3.38 6.23
C SER A 467 18.24 2.85 7.53
N PRO A 468 19.57 2.70 7.60
CA PRO A 468 20.54 2.96 6.52
C PRO A 468 20.52 1.89 5.42
N VAL A 469 21.07 2.21 4.25
CA VAL A 469 21.28 1.30 3.13
C VAL A 469 22.78 1.15 2.89
N VAL A 470 23.24 -0.09 2.77
CA VAL A 470 24.62 -0.43 2.41
C VAL A 470 24.60 -1.26 1.14
N MET A 471 25.41 -0.91 0.15
CA MET A 471 25.58 -1.65 -1.09
C MET A 471 26.97 -2.23 -1.16
N ILE A 472 27.09 -3.48 -1.62
CA ILE A 472 28.35 -4.20 -1.83
C ILE A 472 28.35 -4.91 -3.20
N GLY A 473 29.54 -5.22 -3.71
CA GLY A 473 29.72 -6.07 -4.89
C GLY A 473 29.40 -7.54 -4.65
N SER A 474 29.15 -8.30 -5.72
CA SER A 474 28.90 -9.76 -5.67
C SER A 474 30.19 -10.59 -5.67
N ASP A 475 31.34 -9.96 -5.87
CA ASP A 475 32.63 -10.62 -6.13
C ASP A 475 33.53 -10.71 -4.88
N LEU A 476 32.89 -10.81 -3.71
CA LEU A 476 33.51 -10.67 -2.39
C LEU A 476 33.22 -11.89 -1.48
N PRO A 477 33.46 -13.14 -1.94
CA PRO A 477 32.96 -14.35 -1.28
C PRO A 477 33.40 -14.51 0.18
N THR A 478 34.57 -13.97 0.55
CA THR A 478 35.13 -14.08 1.90
C THR A 478 34.96 -12.82 2.75
N LEU A 479 34.23 -11.79 2.28
CA LEU A 479 34.04 -10.54 3.02
C LEU A 479 33.40 -10.82 4.39
N PRO A 480 34.05 -10.45 5.51
CA PRO A 480 33.48 -10.67 6.83
C PRO A 480 32.22 -9.82 7.04
N ALA A 481 31.13 -10.44 7.52
CA ALA A 481 29.88 -9.74 7.83
C ALA A 481 30.08 -8.56 8.80
N GLN A 482 31.10 -8.62 9.65
CA GLN A 482 31.50 -7.55 10.57
C GLN A 482 31.81 -6.24 9.84
N ARG A 483 32.31 -6.27 8.59
CA ARG A 483 32.54 -5.05 7.79
C ARG A 483 31.24 -4.36 7.42
N VAL A 484 30.21 -5.12 7.07
CA VAL A 484 28.88 -4.60 6.78
C VAL A 484 28.22 -4.06 8.05
N VAL A 485 28.36 -4.75 9.18
CA VAL A 485 27.89 -4.28 10.50
C VAL A 485 28.56 -2.96 10.89
N GLU A 486 29.87 -2.86 10.74
CA GLU A 486 30.63 -1.63 11.01
C GLU A 486 30.12 -0.46 10.16
N ALA A 487 29.82 -0.71 8.88
CA ALA A 487 29.24 0.30 8.00
C ALA A 487 27.87 0.79 8.49
N LEU A 488 27.00 -0.16 8.86
CA LEU A 488 25.67 0.12 9.37
C LEU A 488 25.71 0.93 10.67
N ASP A 489 26.63 0.59 11.59
CA ASP A 489 26.77 1.26 12.87
C ASP A 489 27.28 2.70 12.71
N ARG A 490 28.24 2.93 11.81
CA ARG A 490 28.68 4.28 11.46
C ARG A 490 27.53 5.13 10.90
N LEU A 491 26.72 4.57 10.00
CA LEU A 491 25.55 5.26 9.41
C LEU A 491 24.42 5.50 10.41
N ARG A 492 24.26 4.64 11.42
CA ARG A 492 23.30 4.86 12.52
C ARG A 492 23.74 6.00 13.44
N ALA A 493 25.03 6.25 13.55
CA ALA A 493 25.58 7.30 14.41
C ALA A 493 25.34 8.72 13.86
N SER A 494 25.14 8.89 12.55
CA SER A 494 24.85 10.19 11.92
C SER A 494 24.39 10.03 10.48
N ASP A 495 23.45 10.87 10.07
CA ASP A 495 22.82 10.95 8.74
C ASP A 495 23.57 11.83 7.72
N ASP A 496 24.59 12.59 8.16
CA ASP A 496 25.43 13.44 7.32
C ASP A 496 26.77 12.79 6.94
N ARG A 497 26.75 11.48 6.65
CA ARG A 497 27.94 10.76 6.20
C ARG A 497 27.69 9.77 5.08
N VAL A 498 28.76 9.47 4.35
CA VAL A 498 28.88 8.32 3.46
C VAL A 498 29.95 7.39 4.04
N VAL A 499 29.66 6.10 4.06
CA VAL A 499 30.65 5.07 4.44
C VAL A 499 31.15 4.40 3.17
N LEU A 500 32.47 4.33 3.01
CA LEU A 500 33.11 3.63 1.89
C LEU A 500 34.03 2.50 2.41
N GLY A 501 33.95 1.34 1.80
CA GLY A 501 34.93 0.26 1.95
C GLY A 501 35.92 0.30 0.80
N PRO A 502 37.19 0.70 0.99
CA PRO A 502 38.14 0.83 -0.12
C PRO A 502 38.50 -0.53 -0.71
N ALA A 503 38.61 -0.57 -2.04
CA ALA A 503 39.13 -1.72 -2.78
C ALA A 503 40.60 -1.47 -3.18
N ASN A 504 41.37 -2.54 -3.33
CA ASN A 504 42.80 -2.47 -3.65
C ASN A 504 43.09 -1.86 -5.03
N ASP A 505 42.11 -1.82 -5.93
CA ASP A 505 42.21 -1.27 -7.28
C ASP A 505 42.03 0.26 -7.34
N GLY A 506 41.78 0.90 -6.20
CA GLY A 506 41.51 2.34 -6.07
C GLY A 506 40.01 2.71 -6.15
N GLY A 507 39.14 1.72 -6.37
CA GLY A 507 37.69 1.83 -6.21
C GLY A 507 37.23 1.62 -4.77
N TYR A 508 36.00 1.13 -4.62
CA TYR A 508 35.42 0.72 -3.35
C TYR A 508 34.54 -0.51 -3.54
N TYR A 509 34.59 -1.44 -2.58
CA TYR A 509 33.76 -2.64 -2.57
C TYR A 509 32.41 -2.41 -1.87
N LEU A 510 32.31 -1.33 -1.08
CA LEU A 510 31.14 -0.97 -0.28
C LEU A 510 30.90 0.53 -0.34
N ILE A 511 29.63 0.91 -0.51
CA ILE A 511 29.14 2.28 -0.27
C ILE A 511 27.87 2.23 0.58
N GLY A 512 27.75 3.12 1.55
CA GLY A 512 26.57 3.18 2.42
C GLY A 512 26.12 4.60 2.71
N LEU A 513 24.80 4.77 2.78
CA LEU A 513 24.13 6.04 3.03
C LEU A 513 22.92 5.85 3.96
N ALA A 514 22.64 6.86 4.76
CA ALA A 514 21.39 6.97 5.51
C ALA A 514 20.46 7.98 4.82
N ALA A 515 19.16 7.69 4.82
CA ALA A 515 18.15 8.65 4.36
C ALA A 515 18.12 9.85 5.31
N ARG A 516 18.25 11.07 4.76
CA ARG A 516 18.23 12.30 5.56
C ARG A 516 16.80 12.74 5.89
N PRO A 517 16.51 13.18 7.13
CA PRO A 517 15.21 13.73 7.49
C PRO A 517 14.86 14.96 6.62
N GLY A 518 13.72 14.91 5.92
CA GLY A 518 13.24 16.03 5.12
C GLY A 518 13.87 16.20 3.73
N HIS A 519 14.87 15.37 3.37
CA HIS A 519 15.48 15.36 2.04
C HIS A 519 15.40 13.94 1.45
N ALA A 520 14.41 13.71 0.58
CA ALA A 520 14.19 12.41 -0.05
C ALA A 520 15.15 12.13 -1.22
N ALA A 521 15.96 13.12 -1.63
CA ALA A 521 16.89 12.98 -2.74
C ALA A 521 18.21 12.36 -2.25
N VAL A 522 18.71 11.39 -3.01
CA VAL A 522 20.06 10.85 -2.80
C VAL A 522 21.08 11.96 -3.13
N PRO A 523 22.03 12.26 -2.24
CA PRO A 523 23.10 13.22 -2.52
C PRO A 523 23.83 12.86 -3.82
N ASP A 524 24.30 13.88 -4.55
CA ASP A 524 24.89 13.67 -5.87
C ASP A 524 26.34 13.13 -5.80
N LEU A 525 26.46 11.85 -5.42
CA LEU A 525 27.73 11.15 -5.25
C LEU A 525 28.20 10.44 -6.53
N PHE A 526 27.34 10.32 -7.54
CA PHE A 526 27.54 9.43 -8.68
C PHE A 526 27.78 10.15 -10.01
N THR A 527 27.56 11.48 -10.06
CA THR A 527 27.79 12.28 -11.27
C THR A 527 29.27 12.64 -11.41
N GLY A 528 29.82 12.42 -12.61
CA GLY A 528 31.20 12.80 -12.93
C GLY A 528 32.28 11.89 -12.34
N ILE A 529 31.89 10.67 -11.90
CA ILE A 529 32.82 9.67 -11.37
C ILE A 529 33.46 8.89 -12.51
N ARG A 530 34.79 8.74 -12.50
CA ARG A 530 35.51 7.89 -13.45
C ARG A 530 35.39 6.42 -13.05
N TRP A 531 34.20 5.85 -13.31
CA TRP A 531 33.88 4.46 -13.01
C TRP A 531 34.85 3.46 -13.65
N SER A 532 35.06 2.32 -12.98
CA SER A 532 35.99 1.27 -13.43
C SER A 532 37.45 1.74 -13.57
N THR A 533 37.86 2.72 -12.76
CA THR A 533 39.25 3.20 -12.68
C THR A 533 39.68 3.37 -11.22
N ALA A 534 40.99 3.43 -10.98
CA ALA A 534 41.57 3.69 -9.66
C ALA A 534 41.19 5.05 -9.04
N TRP A 535 40.50 5.91 -9.80
CA TRP A 535 40.08 7.23 -9.37
C TRP A 535 38.66 7.25 -8.80
N ALA A 536 37.87 6.19 -8.96
CA ALA A 536 36.45 6.17 -8.60
C ALA A 536 36.21 6.54 -7.12
N ARG A 537 37.05 6.03 -6.20
CA ARG A 537 36.96 6.40 -4.78
C ARG A 537 37.29 7.87 -4.55
N ALA A 538 38.37 8.38 -5.13
CA ALA A 538 38.79 9.76 -4.96
C ALA A 538 37.74 10.74 -5.51
N ASP A 539 37.16 10.43 -6.67
CA ASP A 539 36.08 11.21 -7.27
C ASP A 539 34.81 11.21 -6.39
N THR A 540 34.48 10.05 -5.78
CA THR A 540 33.33 9.90 -4.88
C THR A 540 33.53 10.66 -3.58
N VAL A 541 34.75 10.66 -3.03
CA VAL A 541 35.13 11.48 -1.86
C VAL A 541 34.95 12.97 -2.19
N ALA A 542 35.46 13.41 -3.34
CA ALA A 542 35.28 14.80 -3.77
C ALA A 542 33.80 15.16 -4.00
N ALA A 543 32.98 14.21 -4.46
CA ALA A 543 31.53 14.41 -4.61
C ALA A 543 30.81 14.51 -3.26
N ALA A 544 31.22 13.71 -2.28
CA ALA A 544 30.72 13.78 -0.91
C ALA A 544 31.02 15.14 -0.28
N ASP A 545 32.25 15.65 -0.44
CA ASP A 545 32.64 16.97 0.06
C ASP A 545 31.77 18.08 -0.56
N ARG A 546 31.50 18.03 -1.88
CA ARG A 546 30.59 18.98 -2.55
C ARG A 546 29.16 18.92 -2.02
N CYS A 547 28.72 17.76 -1.53
CA CYS A 547 27.41 17.55 -0.93
C CYS A 547 27.37 17.83 0.59
N GLY A 548 28.48 18.31 1.18
CA GLY A 548 28.61 18.53 2.62
C GLY A 548 28.53 17.24 3.45
N LEU A 549 28.91 16.09 2.87
CA LEU A 549 28.94 14.79 3.54
C LEU A 549 30.33 14.51 4.10
N ARG A 550 30.40 14.00 5.33
CA ARG A 550 31.64 13.40 5.85
C ARG A 550 31.83 12.02 5.24
N VAL A 551 33.04 11.71 4.79
CA VAL A 551 33.40 10.34 4.37
C VAL A 551 34.05 9.58 5.52
N ASP A 552 33.52 8.40 5.81
CA ASP A 552 34.12 7.44 6.74
C ASP A 552 34.64 6.22 5.97
N LEU A 553 35.92 5.90 6.10
CA LEU A 553 36.55 4.76 5.45
C LEU A 553 36.60 3.54 6.37
N LEU A 554 36.14 2.38 5.87
CA LEU A 554 36.35 1.08 6.51
C LEU A 554 37.73 0.53 6.19
N GLY A 555 38.07 -0.63 6.74
CA GLY A 555 39.27 -1.37 6.33
C GLY A 555 39.17 -1.88 4.90
N ASP A 556 40.32 -1.95 4.23
CA ASP A 556 40.46 -2.39 2.84
C ASP A 556 40.00 -3.84 2.67
N TRP A 557 39.45 -4.14 1.49
CA TRP A 557 39.16 -5.49 1.04
C TRP A 557 39.46 -5.65 -0.46
N TYR A 558 39.32 -6.86 -0.97
CA TYR A 558 39.63 -7.19 -2.37
C TYR A 558 38.47 -7.94 -3.03
N ASP A 559 38.31 -7.69 -4.32
CA ASP A 559 37.47 -8.41 -5.25
C ASP A 559 38.27 -9.48 -6.00
N VAL A 560 37.57 -10.53 -6.46
CA VAL A 560 38.21 -11.69 -7.12
C VAL A 560 38.01 -11.61 -8.63
N ASP A 561 38.84 -10.82 -9.30
CA ASP A 561 38.68 -10.48 -10.72
C ASP A 561 39.76 -11.05 -11.65
N ASP A 562 40.91 -11.46 -11.12
CA ASP A 562 42.08 -11.91 -11.88
C ASP A 562 42.79 -13.10 -11.22
N GLU A 563 43.83 -13.62 -11.87
CA GLU A 563 44.58 -14.79 -11.40
C GLU A 563 45.22 -14.56 -10.02
N ALA A 564 45.73 -13.36 -9.76
CA ALA A 564 46.35 -13.02 -8.48
C ALA A 564 45.34 -13.05 -7.33
N SER A 565 44.18 -12.44 -7.53
CA SER A 565 43.08 -12.44 -6.55
C SER A 565 42.45 -13.83 -6.38
N LEU A 566 42.37 -14.65 -7.43
CA LEU A 566 41.94 -16.06 -7.33
C LEU A 566 42.94 -16.89 -6.52
N THR A 567 44.25 -16.69 -6.72
CA THR A 567 45.30 -17.37 -5.96
C THR A 567 45.23 -17.00 -4.48
N ARG A 568 45.03 -15.72 -4.18
CA ARG A 568 44.78 -15.24 -2.82
C ARG A 568 43.53 -15.87 -2.20
N LEU A 569 42.42 -15.91 -2.93
CA LEU A 569 41.19 -16.54 -2.47
C LEU A 569 41.43 -18.02 -2.11
N ARG A 570 42.09 -18.78 -2.98
CA ARG A 570 42.40 -20.20 -2.72
C ARG A 570 43.23 -20.40 -1.45
N ALA A 571 44.22 -19.53 -1.20
CA ALA A 571 45.00 -19.56 0.02
C ALA A 571 44.16 -19.25 1.27
N GLU A 572 43.22 -18.30 1.19
CA GLU A 572 42.29 -18.01 2.31
C GLU A 572 41.35 -19.19 2.59
N LEU A 573 40.79 -19.82 1.54
CA LEU A 573 39.86 -20.94 1.66
C LEU A 573 40.53 -22.25 2.13
N ALA A 574 41.85 -22.37 2.02
CA ALA A 574 42.59 -23.50 2.59
C ALA A 574 42.58 -23.52 4.12
N THR A 575 42.23 -22.40 4.76
CA THR A 575 42.02 -22.33 6.21
C THR A 575 40.58 -22.71 6.56
N GLU A 576 40.37 -23.35 7.71
CA GLU A 576 39.01 -23.67 8.16
C GLU A 576 38.11 -22.44 8.27
N ASP A 577 38.67 -21.29 8.67
CA ASP A 577 37.91 -20.04 8.79
C ASP A 577 37.48 -19.50 7.43
N GLY A 578 38.38 -19.50 6.44
CA GLY A 578 38.04 -19.09 5.07
C GLY A 578 37.00 -20.01 4.44
N ALA A 579 37.16 -21.32 4.59
CA ALA A 579 36.18 -22.29 4.09
C ALA A 579 34.79 -22.12 4.74
N ARG A 580 34.74 -21.80 6.05
CA ARG A 580 33.47 -21.49 6.74
C ARG A 580 32.83 -20.19 6.25
N ARG A 581 33.62 -19.20 5.85
CA ARG A 581 33.12 -17.91 5.32
C ARG A 581 32.53 -18.04 3.92
N ALA A 582 33.08 -18.91 3.07
CA ALA A 582 32.65 -19.09 1.69
C ALA A 582 32.47 -20.58 1.30
N PRO A 583 31.50 -21.30 1.89
CA PRO A 583 31.35 -22.74 1.71
C PRO A 583 30.93 -23.13 0.28
N ALA A 584 30.10 -22.34 -0.41
CA ALA A 584 29.72 -22.64 -1.79
C ALA A 584 30.91 -22.48 -2.73
N THR A 585 31.68 -21.40 -2.55
CA THR A 585 32.88 -21.09 -3.31
C THR A 585 33.96 -22.15 -3.12
N THR A 586 34.17 -22.57 -1.88
CA THR A 586 35.13 -23.64 -1.54
C THR A 586 34.79 -24.92 -2.29
N ARG A 587 33.52 -25.37 -2.23
CA ARG A 587 33.06 -26.57 -2.94
C ARG A 587 33.27 -26.48 -4.44
N VAL A 588 32.92 -25.35 -5.05
CA VAL A 588 33.05 -25.18 -6.51
C VAL A 588 34.52 -25.18 -6.92
N LEU A 589 35.41 -24.51 -6.18
CA LEU A 589 36.83 -24.53 -6.49
C LEU A 589 37.45 -25.92 -6.29
N GLU A 590 37.04 -26.67 -5.26
CA GLU A 590 37.46 -28.07 -5.07
C GLU A 590 37.00 -28.99 -6.21
N GLU A 591 35.86 -28.72 -6.84
CA GLU A 591 35.35 -29.49 -7.97
C GLU A 591 36.04 -29.11 -9.28
N ILE A 592 36.35 -27.82 -9.48
CA ILE A 592 37.04 -27.32 -10.68
C ILE A 592 38.50 -27.76 -10.71
N PHE A 593 39.18 -27.73 -9.56
CA PHE A 593 40.58 -28.11 -9.42
C PHE A 593 40.76 -29.54 -8.88
N ARG A 594 39.71 -30.39 -8.97
CA ARG A 594 39.84 -31.82 -8.69
C ARG A 594 40.56 -32.47 -9.86
N ASP A 595 41.80 -32.90 -9.64
CA ASP A 595 42.56 -33.72 -10.59
C ASP A 595 41.82 -35.04 -10.91
#